data_AF-A0A9C9X4N4-F1
#
_entry.id   AF-A0A9C9X4N4-F1
#
_cell.length_a   1.000
_cell.length_b   1.000
_cell.length_c   1.000
_cell.angle_alpha   90.00
_cell.angle_beta   90.00
_cell.angle_gamma   90.00
#
_symmetry.space_group_name_H-M   'P 1'
#
loop_
_entity.id
_entity.type
_entity.pdbx_description
1 polymer ?
#
loop_
_entity_poly.entity_id
_entity_poly.type
_entity_poly.pdbx_seq_one_letter_code
_entity_poly.pdbx_strand_id
1 'polypeptide(L)' 'MDAGGLYIHIPFCEKKCGYCDFYSLTALHYRSEFVDALLK' A
#
# COMPACT_ATOMS: atom_id res chain seq x y z
N MET A 1 12.32 27.05 -0.33
CA MET A 1 12.47 25.79 0.43
C MET A 1 11.66 24.77 -0.32
N ASP A 2 12.32 23.90 -1.08
CA ASP A 2 11.62 22.92 -1.90
C ASP A 2 11.04 21.85 -0.98
N ALA A 3 9.72 21.66 -1.07
CA ALA A 3 9.05 20.58 -0.35
C ALA A 3 9.53 19.25 -0.94
N GLY A 4 10.08 18.37 -0.10
CA GLY A 4 10.45 17.02 -0.51
C GLY A 4 9.22 16.23 -0.97
N GLY A 5 9.37 15.45 -2.04
CA GLY A 5 8.33 14.53 -2.49
C GLY A 5 8.23 13.30 -1.58
N LEU A 6 7.00 12.84 -1.31
CA LEU A 6 6.72 11.63 -0.55
C LEU A 6 5.97 10.62 -1.43
N TYR A 7 6.48 9.38 -1.50
CA TYR A 7 5.82 8.27 -2.18
C TYR A 7 5.50 7.17 -1.16
N ILE A 8 4.23 6.76 -1.11
CA ILE A 8 3.75 5.65 -0.29
C ILE A 8 3.06 4.67 -1.22
N HIS A 9 3.51 3.42 -1.20
CA HIS A 9 2.87 2.34 -1.93
C HIS A 9 1.79 1.69 -1.06
N ILE A 10 0.56 1.61 -1.56
CA ILE A 10 -0.57 0.95 -0.89
C ILE A 10 -0.82 -0.39 -1.60
N PRO A 11 -0.40 -1.52 -1.01
CA PRO A 11 -0.36 -2.80 -1.72
C PRO A 11 -1.68 -3.58 -1.61
N PHE A 12 -2.80 -2.98 -1.22
CA PHE A 12 -4.02 -3.73 -0.89
C PHE A 12 -5.05 -3.68 -2.02
N CYS A 13 -5.58 -4.84 -2.42
CA CYS A 13 -6.65 -4.94 -3.42
C CYS A 13 -7.72 -5.92 -2.94
N GLU A 14 -9.00 -5.69 -3.26
CA GLU A 14 -10.06 -6.66 -2.93
C GLU A 14 -9.90 -7.98 -3.69
N LYS A 15 -9.37 -7.91 -4.91
CA LYS A 15 -9.05 -9.05 -5.77
C LYS A 15 -7.85 -8.73 -6.64
N LYS A 16 -7.13 -9.77 -7.08
CA LYS A 16 -6.03 -9.60 -8.05
C LYS A 16 -6.58 -9.60 -9.47
N CYS A 17 -6.25 -8.56 -10.24
CA CYS A 17 -6.56 -8.52 -11.67
C CYS A 17 -5.50 -9.31 -12.46
N GLY A 18 -5.92 -10.02 -13.50
CA GLY A 18 -5.01 -10.82 -14.34
C GLY A 18 -3.99 -10.01 -15.14
N TYR A 19 -4.24 -8.71 -15.31
CA TYR A 19 -3.33 -7.77 -15.99
C TYR A 19 -2.46 -6.94 -15.02
N CYS A 20 -2.59 -7.14 -13.71
CA CYS A 20 -1.95 -6.26 -12.74
C CYS A 20 -0.50 -6.67 -12.48
N ASP A 21 0.42 -5.82 -12.94
CA ASP A 21 1.87 -5.97 -12.72
C ASP A 21 2.38 -5.23 -11.46
N PHE A 22 1.50 -4.50 -10.77
CA PHE A 22 1.85 -3.85 -9.52
C PHE A 22 1.87 -4.85 -8.36
N TYR A 23 2.79 -4.63 -7.42
CA TYR A 23 2.76 -5.35 -6.15
C TYR A 23 1.40 -5.13 -5.45
N SER A 24 0.73 -6.22 -5.13
CA SER A 24 -0.60 -6.19 -4.53
C SER A 24 -0.88 -7.46 -3.73
N LEU A 25 -1.66 -7.31 -2.66
CA LEU A 25 -2.06 -8.30 -1.68
C LEU A 25 -3.58 -8.22 -1.51
N THR A 26 -4.24 -9.38 -1.49
CA THR A 26 -5.67 -9.47 -1.16
C THR A 26 -5.92 -9.64 0.35
N ALA A 27 -4.86 -9.56 1.15
CA ALA A 27 -4.87 -9.69 2.60
C ALA A 27 -5.27 -8.36 3.27
N LEU A 28 -6.54 -7.98 3.10
CA LEU A 28 -7.10 -6.71 3.58
C LEU A 28 -7.11 -6.56 5.10
N HIS A 29 -6.94 -7.65 5.85
CA HIS A 29 -6.89 -7.62 7.32
C HIS A 29 -5.65 -6.90 7.84
N TYR A 30 -4.55 -6.86 7.07
CA TYR A 30 -3.31 -6.17 7.47
C TYR A 30 -3.34 -4.63 7.34
N ARG A 31 -4.47 -4.04 6.94
CA ARG A 31 -4.55 -2.59 6.69
C ARG A 31 -4.28 -1.78 7.95
N SER A 32 -4.76 -2.23 9.11
CA SER A 32 -4.53 -1.52 10.37
C SER A 32 -3.05 -1.57 10.76
N GLU A 33 -2.47 -2.76 10.74
CA GLU A 33 -1.08 -3.00 11.09
C GLU A 33 -0.12 -2.28 10.13
N PHE A 34 -0.50 -2.14 8.85
CA PHE A 34 0.24 -1.35 7.88
C PHE A 34 0.25 0.14 8.23
N VAL A 35 -0.90 0.71 8.60
CA VAL A 35 -0.98 2.11 9.04
C VAL A 35 -0.18 2.31 10.33
N ASP A 36 -0.32 1.40 11.30
CA ASP A 36 0.44 1.43 12.55
C ASP A 36 1.95 1.34 12.30
N ALA A 37 2.39 0.62 11.27
CA ALA A 37 3.79 0.55 10.89
C ALA A 37 4.28 1.82 10.16
N LEU A 38 3.44 2.52 9.41
CA LEU A 38 3.79 3.79 8.75
C LEU A 38 3.93 4.95 9.73
N LEU A 39 3.23 4.90 10.87
CA LEU A 39 3.22 5.96 11.88
C LEU A 39 4.30 5.79 12.96
N LYS A 40 5.05 4.68 12.94
CA LYS A 40 6.19 4.40 13.84
C LYS A 40 7.50 4.89 13.24
#